data_AF-A0A8T4CJJ9-F1
#
_entry.id   AF-A0A8T4CJJ9-F1
#
_cell.length_a   1.000
_cell.length_b   1.000
_cell.length_c   1.000
_cell.angle_alpha   90.00
_cell.angle_beta   90.00
_cell.angle_gamma   90.00
#
_symmetry.space_group_name_H-M   'P 1'
#
loop_
_entity.id
_entity.type
_entity.pdbx_description
1 polymer ?
#
loop_
_entity_poly.entity_id
_entity_poly.type
_entity_poly.pdbx_seq_one_letter_code
_entity_poly.pdbx_strand_id
1 'polypeptide(L)' 'MLERVEAKYGLKLPSRVITIDYGEDVRDLFVRFRHAEHTEGEATSDGKVIVHYDKKGKIAAIEVTDIT' A
#
# COMPACT_ATOMS: atom_id res chain seq x y z
N MET A 1 7.90 9.53 -1.18
CA MET A 1 6.91 8.76 -1.98
C MET A 1 5.63 8.55 -1.18
N LEU A 2 5.68 7.92 0.00
CA LEU A 2 4.49 7.65 0.83
C LEU A 2 3.65 8.91 1.15
N GLU A 3 4.29 10.03 1.49
CA GLU A 3 3.59 11.31 1.72
C GLU A 3 2.82 11.80 0.49
N ARG A 4 3.31 11.53 -0.73
CA ARG A 4 2.61 11.87 -1.97
C ARG A 4 1.39 10.98 -2.18
N VAL A 5 1.49 9.69 -1.80
CA VAL A 5 0.36 8.75 -1.81
C VAL A 5 -0.70 9.20 -0.82
N GLU A 6 -0.31 9.57 0.41
CA GLU A 6 -1.22 10.13 1.41
C GLU A 6 -1.94 11.38 0.90
N ALA A 7 -1.20 12.36 0.40
CA ALA A 7 -1.76 13.61 -0.09
C ALA A 7 -2.69 13.42 -1.31
N LYS A 8 -2.31 12.56 -2.26
CA LYS A 8 -3.07 12.34 -3.50
C LYS A 8 -4.38 11.60 -3.26
N TYR A 9 -4.36 10.59 -2.39
CA TYR A 9 -5.51 9.71 -2.17
C TYR A 9 -6.27 9.98 -0.87
N GLY A 10 -5.87 11.03 -0.11
CA GLY A 10 -6.51 11.36 1.17
C GLY A 10 -6.33 10.27 2.24
N LEU A 11 -5.24 9.49 2.14
CA LEU A 11 -4.96 8.39 3.06
C LEU A 11 -4.16 8.88 4.26
N LYS A 12 -4.27 8.12 5.36
CA LYS A 12 -3.40 8.26 6.53
C LYS A 12 -2.67 6.94 6.76
N LEU A 13 -1.48 6.82 6.20
CA LEU A 13 -0.67 5.62 6.27
C LEU A 13 -0.04 5.50 7.68
N PRO A 14 0.11 4.29 8.21
CA PRO A 14 0.84 4.11 9.45
C PRO A 14 2.32 4.47 9.26
N SER A 15 2.93 5.12 10.26
CA SER A 15 4.33 5.55 10.20
C SER A 15 5.34 4.39 10.30
N ARG A 16 4.95 3.29 10.95
CA ARG A 16 5.82 2.11 11.10
C ARG A 16 5.75 1.25 9.85
N VAL A 17 6.89 1.08 9.19
CA VAL A 17 7.09 0.10 8.12
C VAL A 17 7.68 -1.19 8.70
N ILE A 18 7.12 -2.34 8.30
CA ILE A 18 7.56 -3.68 8.70
C ILE A 18 8.30 -4.36 7.54
N THR A 19 7.83 -4.16 6.31
CA THR A 19 8.42 -4.76 5.12
C THR A 19 8.28 -3.81 3.94
N ILE A 20 9.32 -3.77 3.11
CA ILE A 20 9.31 -3.16 1.79
C ILE A 20 9.79 -4.25 0.84
N ASP A 21 9.02 -4.53 -0.20
CA ASP A 21 9.36 -5.47 -1.26
C ASP A 21 9.20 -4.78 -2.62
N TYR A 22 10.14 -5.03 -3.52
CA TYR A 22 10.16 -4.45 -4.86
C TYR A 22 10.15 -5.59 -5.86
N GLY A 23 9.04 -5.76 -6.58
CA GLY A 23 8.94 -6.73 -7.65
C GLY A 23 9.57 -6.17 -8.92
N GLU A 24 10.75 -6.64 -9.29
CA GLU A 24 11.46 -6.15 -10.47
C GLU A 24 10.69 -6.44 -11.78
N ASP A 25 9.99 -7.57 -11.85
CA ASP A 25 9.27 -8.02 -13.05
C ASP A 25 8.02 -7.19 -13.35
N VAL A 26 7.31 -6.76 -12.31
CA VAL A 26 6.07 -5.98 -12.40
C VAL A 26 6.27 -4.50 -12.03
N ARG A 27 7.47 -4.15 -11.56
CA ARG A 27 7.89 -2.81 -11.13
C ARG A 27 6.99 -2.19 -10.06
N ASP A 28 6.55 -3.03 -9.12
CA ASP A 28 5.70 -2.63 -8.01
C ASP A 28 6.50 -2.36 -6.73
N LEU A 29 5.95 -1.53 -5.83
CA LEU A 29 6.39 -1.44 -4.44
C LEU A 29 5.31 -1.95 -3.52
N PHE A 30 5.59 -3.02 -2.80
CA PHE A 30 4.76 -3.44 -1.70
C PHE A 30 5.33 -2.91 -0.37
N VAL A 31 4.56 -2.12 0.35
CA VAL A 31 4.94 -1.57 1.67
C VAL A 31 3.96 -2.04 2.72
N ARG A 32 4.43 -2.86 3.66
CA ARG A 32 3.64 -3.39 4.77
C ARG A 32 3.87 -2.62 6.04
N PHE A 33 2.78 -2.26 6.72
CA PHE A 33 2.79 -1.49 7.97
C PHE A 33 2.33 -2.30 9.19
N ARG A 34 1.59 -3.41 8.97
CA ARG A 34 1.03 -4.25 10.04
C ARG A 34 1.18 -5.73 9.68
N HIS A 35 1.32 -6.58 10.69
CA HIS A 35 1.10 -8.01 10.51
C HIS A 35 -0.41 -8.27 10.49
N ALA A 36 -0.88 -8.90 9.42
CA ALA A 36 -2.25 -9.35 9.25
C ALA A 36 -2.22 -10.69 8.53
N GLU A 37 -3.00 -11.66 9.02
CA GLU A 37 -3.09 -13.00 8.41
C GLU A 37 -3.82 -12.95 7.06
N HIS A 38 -4.79 -12.05 6.94
CA HIS A 38 -5.54 -11.82 5.71
C HIS A 38 -5.76 -10.33 5.52
N THR A 39 -5.70 -9.89 4.27
CA THR A 39 -5.98 -8.52 3.86
C THR A 39 -6.76 -8.50 2.57
N GLU A 40 -7.69 -7.55 2.45
CA GLU A 40 -8.41 -7.28 1.21
C GLU A 40 -7.80 -6.05 0.54
N GLY A 41 -7.50 -6.13 -0.76
CA GLY A 41 -6.92 -5.06 -1.55
C GLY A 41 -7.98 -4.29 -2.33
N GLU A 42 -7.97 -2.97 -2.21
CA GLU A 42 -8.82 -2.07 -3.00
C GLU A 42 -7.94 -1.19 -3.88
N ALA A 43 -8.11 -1.31 -5.19
CA ALA A 43 -7.41 -0.44 -6.14
C ALA A 43 -8.00 0.97 -6.11
N THR A 44 -7.11 1.97 -6.11
CA THR A 44 -7.48 3.36 -6.36
C THR A 44 -8.09 3.52 -7.75
N SER A 45 -8.89 4.57 -7.94
CA SER A 45 -9.63 4.80 -9.19
C SER A 45 -8.74 4.94 -10.43
N ASP A 46 -7.49 5.35 -10.26
CA ASP A 46 -6.50 5.43 -11.33
C ASP A 46 -5.61 4.17 -11.47
N GLY A 47 -5.86 3.15 -10.64
CA GLY A 47 -5.17 1.86 -10.68
C GLY A 47 -3.71 1.89 -10.26
N LYS A 48 -3.19 3.03 -9.78
CA LYS A 48 -1.75 3.21 -9.49
C LYS A 48 -1.33 2.73 -8.10
N VAL A 49 -2.29 2.61 -7.20
CA VAL A 49 -2.08 2.14 -5.83
C VAL A 49 -3.18 1.17 -5.45
N ILE A 50 -2.83 0.06 -4.83
CA ILE A 50 -3.74 -0.86 -4.14
C ILE A 50 -3.57 -0.67 -2.64
N VAL A 51 -4.66 -0.42 -1.93
CA VAL A 51 -4.65 -0.26 -0.48
C VAL A 51 -5.15 -1.55 0.15
N HIS A 52 -4.33 -2.18 0.99
CA HIS A 52 -4.69 -3.43 1.66
C HIS A 52 -5.16 -3.15 3.07
N TYR A 53 -6.37 -3.60 3.40
CA TYR A 53 -6.98 -3.43 4.70
C TYR A 53 -6.96 -4.73 5.50
N ASP A 54 -6.69 -4.64 6.80
CA ASP A 54 -6.92 -5.75 7.72
C ASP A 54 -8.42 -5.95 7.98
N LYS A 55 -8.80 -7.04 8.66
CA LYS A 55 -10.18 -7.35 9.05
C LYS A 55 -10.89 -6.29 9.91
N LYS A 56 -10.16 -5.30 10.43
CA LYS A 56 -10.70 -4.17 11.21
C LYS A 56 -10.82 -2.90 10.35
N GLY A 57 -10.64 -3.00 9.04
CA GLY A 57 -10.66 -1.88 8.10
C GLY A 57 -9.47 -0.95 8.24
N LYS A 58 -8.36 -1.37 8.86
CA LYS A 58 -7.16 -0.54 8.99
C LYS A 58 -6.20 -0.84 7.85
N ILE A 59 -5.56 0.20 7.33
CA ILE A 59 -4.51 0.05 6.32
C ILE A 59 -3.38 -0.80 6.91
N ALA A 60 -3.15 -1.96 6.28
CA ALA A 60 -2.16 -2.96 6.63
C ALA A 60 -0.96 -2.91 5.67
N ALA A 61 -1.19 -2.61 4.39
CA ALA A 61 -0.17 -2.40 3.39
C ALA A 61 -0.66 -1.49 2.26
N ILE A 62 0.26 -1.02 1.43
CA ILE A 62 -0.03 -0.49 0.10
C ILE A 62 0.84 -1.19 -0.94
N GLU A 63 0.34 -1.27 -2.15
CA GLU A 63 1.08 -1.67 -3.33
C GLU A 63 1.06 -0.51 -4.33
N VAL A 64 2.21 -0.03 -4.78
CA VAL A 64 2.34 0.98 -5.83
C VAL A 64 2.66 0.23 -7.12
N THR A 65 1.76 0.24 -8.09
CA THR A 65 1.78 -0.69 -9.24
C THR A 65 2.67 -0.23 -10.41
N ASP A 66 3.27 0.95 -10.32
CA ASP A 66 4.26 1.46 -11.28
C ASP A 66 5.17 2.45 -10.58
N ILE A 67 6.38 2.00 -10.21
CA ILE A 67 7.45 2.88 -9.78
C ILE A 67 8.34 3.22 -10.98
N THR A 68 8.06 4.36 -11.59
CA THR A 68 8.93 5.03 -12.55
C THR A 68 9.58 6.28 -11.95
#